data_AF-A0A2K1Q9G2-F1
#
_entry.id   AF-A0A2K1Q9G2-F1
#
_cell.length_a   1.000
_cell.length_b   1.000
_cell.length_c   1.000
_cell.angle_alpha   90.00
_cell.angle_beta   90.00
_cell.angle_gamma   90.00
#
_symmetry.space_group_name_H-M   'P 1'
#
loop_
_entity.id
_entity.type
_entity.pdbx_description
1 polymer ?
#
loop_
_entity_poly.entity_id
_entity_poly.type
_entity_poly.pdbx_seq_one_letter_code
_entity_poly.pdbx_strand_id
1 'polypeptide(L)'
;MSSEQNPSEKAVSQLEMSWLEATKQSQAPLFIWQVPAAGEPLLNALFAMQQHPEGRTLPDLFVTFTTQFDTGYGYSESLSREFIELCEATPEAAHWRGEARLPCYSAARFRDLAEDFTRTFAKDMRYLVLVLQPSDVSDMQALQRWLTHWLSQTSKTVRLLLIETAEYPLWQALEQSHPQQIQRIIDDADVMQVMHQTARQQSDPDPDRLQLRRYLADAMLLLEKGSASQVVSRAELALPVVQRRGWADQETVLYNIMAGAWLKEKNCLNAITQYQQAKRSAIQVPDPLTRGQLMTQSAFGEAGAWFADKQYHEAAKQYREAARQAKAIPHPLFETEAWRMAGFSLLQAGRPTEAMSDYAHAIHAAEAVPYEEREQTSLPLVFQDLLRIQDKKRVSALEACAERWQQEKKRLVLEADAAVSQLQKPETRAVSRIDNHFQLRLEKAFLSIRQAREALIQHGSREFRQVIDLAREKLHPHWNGLPGIAHPFDAPPGEWQSLPAWGKNTAEAAPSLTHSSPDQT
;
A
#
# COMPACT_ATOMS: atom_id res chain seq x y z
N MET A 1 -21.01 4.01 -39.43
CA MET A 1 -21.87 4.70 -38.44
C MET A 1 -21.04 4.80 -37.17
N SER A 2 -20.64 6.01 -36.79
CA SER A 2 -19.83 6.24 -35.58
C SER A 2 -20.74 5.98 -34.38
N SER A 3 -20.51 4.89 -33.64
CA SER A 3 -21.05 4.77 -32.29
C SER A 3 -20.42 5.89 -31.46
N GLU A 4 -21.25 6.75 -30.85
CA GLU A 4 -20.72 7.75 -29.91
C GLU A 4 -19.86 7.05 -28.86
N GLN A 5 -18.58 7.40 -28.81
CA GLN A 5 -17.66 6.84 -27.83
C GLN A 5 -18.17 7.13 -26.42
N ASN A 6 -18.18 6.10 -25.58
CA ASN A 6 -18.54 6.27 -24.18
C ASN A 6 -17.46 7.13 -23.45
N PRO A 7 -17.76 7.72 -22.28
CA PRO A 7 -16.82 8.57 -21.55
C PRO A 7 -15.45 7.92 -21.27
N SER A 8 -15.43 6.61 -21.04
CA SER A 8 -14.20 5.85 -20.79
C SER A 8 -13.32 5.73 -22.05
N GLU A 9 -13.91 5.42 -23.20
CA GLU A 9 -13.21 5.36 -24.50
C GLU A 9 -12.61 6.71 -24.89
N LYS A 10 -13.32 7.80 -24.58
CA LYS A 10 -12.78 9.17 -24.78
C LYS A 10 -11.59 9.45 -23.89
N ALA A 11 -11.64 9.06 -22.61
CA ALA A 11 -10.52 9.24 -21.69
C ALA A 11 -9.28 8.43 -22.10
N VAL A 12 -9.46 7.19 -22.55
CA VAL A 12 -8.36 6.37 -23.10
C VAL A 12 -7.78 7.01 -24.37
N SER A 13 -8.63 7.50 -25.28
CA SER A 13 -8.19 8.19 -26.50
C SER A 13 -7.38 9.46 -26.20
N GLN A 14 -7.67 10.16 -25.10
CA GLN A 14 -6.89 11.31 -24.66
C GLN A 14 -5.48 10.90 -24.21
N LEU A 15 -5.36 9.83 -23.41
CA LEU A 15 -4.07 9.28 -23.00
C LEU A 15 -3.23 8.82 -24.21
N GLU A 16 -3.86 8.18 -25.20
CA GLU A 16 -3.20 7.82 -26.46
C GLU A 16 -2.60 9.03 -27.17
N MET A 17 -3.38 10.12 -27.26
CA MET A 17 -2.91 11.37 -27.87
C MET A 17 -1.77 12.01 -27.09
N SER A 18 -1.82 12.00 -25.75
CA SER A 18 -0.75 12.51 -24.89
C SER A 18 0.56 11.76 -25.12
N TRP A 19 0.51 10.43 -25.24
CA TRP A 19 1.67 9.62 -25.61
C TRP A 19 2.21 9.96 -27.00
N LEU A 20 1.34 10.05 -28.01
CA LEU A 20 1.74 10.34 -29.38
C LEU A 20 2.40 11.73 -29.51
N GLU A 21 1.84 12.76 -28.88
CA GLU A 21 2.42 14.10 -28.89
C GLU A 21 3.74 14.16 -28.12
N ALA A 22 3.83 13.51 -26.95
CA ALA A 22 5.08 13.45 -26.18
C ALA A 22 6.21 12.77 -26.96
N THR A 23 5.90 11.72 -27.74
CA THR A 23 6.91 10.93 -28.45
C THR A 23 7.23 11.44 -29.87
N LYS A 24 6.45 12.36 -30.42
CA LYS A 24 6.54 12.81 -31.82
C LYS A 24 7.92 13.33 -32.23
N GLN A 25 8.59 14.07 -31.35
CA GLN A 25 9.91 14.67 -31.62
C GLN A 25 10.95 14.31 -30.55
N SER A 26 10.59 13.43 -29.62
CA SER A 26 11.45 13.11 -28.49
C SER A 26 12.42 11.98 -28.80
N GLN A 27 13.66 12.17 -28.36
CA GLN A 27 14.68 11.12 -28.32
C GLN A 27 14.95 10.66 -26.88
N ALA A 28 14.10 11.04 -25.92
CA ALA A 28 14.27 10.65 -24.52
C ALA A 28 14.22 9.12 -24.41
N PRO A 29 15.26 8.46 -23.84
CA PRO A 29 15.23 7.02 -23.58
C PRO A 29 14.29 6.62 -22.45
N LEU A 30 13.85 7.57 -21.61
CA LEU A 30 12.96 7.33 -20.48
C LEU A 30 11.84 8.37 -20.44
N PHE A 31 10.63 7.90 -20.21
CA PHE A 31 9.46 8.71 -19.96
C PHE A 31 8.94 8.47 -18.54
N ILE A 32 8.43 9.53 -17.93
CA ILE A 32 7.66 9.45 -16.69
C ILE A 32 6.24 9.91 -17.02
N TRP A 33 5.27 9.03 -16.87
CA TRP A 33 3.86 9.38 -17.06
C TRP A 33 3.22 9.64 -15.70
N GLN A 34 2.91 10.91 -15.47
CA GLN A 34 2.25 11.37 -14.26
C GLN A 34 0.75 11.52 -14.50
N VAL A 35 -0.04 10.86 -13.67
CA VAL A 35 -1.51 10.97 -13.61
C VAL A 35 -1.95 11.21 -12.17
N PRO A 36 -3.16 11.70 -11.89
CA PRO A 36 -3.73 11.62 -10.54
C PRO A 36 -3.84 10.16 -10.10
N ALA A 37 -3.79 9.87 -8.80
CA ALA A 37 -3.95 8.50 -8.29
C ALA A 37 -5.25 7.84 -8.78
N ALA A 38 -6.33 8.62 -8.91
CA ALA A 38 -7.60 8.15 -9.46
C ALA A 38 -7.51 7.75 -10.95
N GLY A 39 -6.54 8.28 -11.71
CA GLY A 39 -6.34 8.03 -13.14
C GLY A 39 -5.49 6.79 -13.46
N GLU A 40 -4.77 6.23 -12.48
CA GLU A 40 -3.90 5.06 -12.69
C GLU A 40 -4.63 3.84 -13.29
N PRO A 41 -5.87 3.50 -12.87
CA PRO A 41 -6.62 2.41 -13.50
C PRO A 41 -6.90 2.62 -15.00
N LEU A 42 -7.11 3.87 -15.45
CA LEU A 42 -7.31 4.18 -16.88
C LEU A 42 -6.02 3.96 -17.67
N LEU A 43 -4.88 4.33 -17.09
CA LEU A 43 -3.58 4.13 -17.72
C LEU A 43 -3.23 2.64 -17.83
N ASN A 44 -3.51 1.86 -16.78
CA ASN A 44 -3.36 0.40 -16.81
C ASN A 44 -4.29 -0.24 -17.85
N ALA A 45 -5.53 0.25 -17.98
CA ALA A 45 -6.46 -0.20 -19.02
C ALA A 45 -5.94 0.10 -20.43
N LEU A 46 -5.33 1.28 -20.65
CA LEU A 46 -4.67 1.60 -21.92
C LEU A 46 -3.58 0.56 -22.24
N PHE A 47 -2.66 0.27 -21.31
CA PHE A 47 -1.59 -0.71 -21.59
C PHE A 47 -2.14 -2.11 -21.88
N ALA A 48 -3.15 -2.56 -21.14
CA ALA A 48 -3.82 -3.83 -21.40
C ALA A 48 -4.45 -3.86 -22.81
N MET A 49 -5.10 -2.78 -23.24
CA MET A 49 -5.65 -2.68 -24.60
C MET A 49 -4.58 -2.75 -25.69
N GLN A 50 -3.41 -2.12 -25.49
CA GLN A 50 -2.32 -2.14 -26.48
C GLN A 50 -1.62 -3.51 -26.60
N GLN A 51 -1.76 -4.38 -25.60
CA GLN A 51 -1.25 -5.74 -25.63
C GLN A 51 -2.10 -6.67 -26.52
N HIS A 52 -3.37 -6.34 -26.76
CA HIS A 52 -4.27 -7.14 -27.59
C HIS A 52 -4.34 -6.63 -29.04
N PRO A 53 -4.20 -7.50 -30.07
CA PRO A 53 -4.24 -7.07 -31.48
C PRO A 53 -5.52 -6.31 -31.87
N GLU A 54 -6.68 -6.69 -31.33
CA GLU A 54 -7.97 -6.06 -31.64
C GLU A 54 -8.15 -4.68 -30.97
N GLY A 55 -7.43 -4.42 -29.88
CA GLY A 55 -7.49 -3.16 -29.11
C GLY A 55 -6.33 -2.21 -29.37
N ARG A 56 -5.34 -2.63 -30.17
CA ARG A 56 -4.13 -1.84 -30.45
C ARG A 56 -4.42 -0.70 -31.42
N THR A 57 -4.22 0.52 -30.96
CA THR A 57 -4.42 1.77 -31.70
C THR A 57 -3.10 2.52 -31.89
N LEU A 58 -2.12 2.30 -31.02
CA LEU A 58 -0.82 2.94 -31.06
C LEU A 58 0.17 2.17 -31.95
N PRO A 59 1.11 2.88 -32.61
CA PRO A 59 2.15 2.25 -33.43
C PRO A 59 3.31 1.67 -32.61
N ASP A 60 3.26 1.75 -31.29
CA ASP A 60 4.30 1.29 -30.37
C ASP A 60 3.86 0.02 -29.64
N LEU A 61 4.82 -0.86 -29.34
CA LEU A 61 4.58 -2.07 -28.57
C LEU A 61 4.86 -1.81 -27.09
N PHE A 62 3.83 -1.92 -26.25
CA PHE A 62 3.96 -1.80 -24.80
C PHE A 62 4.11 -3.17 -24.15
N VAL A 63 5.12 -3.31 -23.29
CA VAL A 63 5.34 -4.51 -22.48
C VAL A 63 5.44 -4.07 -21.03
N THR A 64 4.53 -4.56 -20.20
CA THR A 64 4.44 -4.23 -18.78
C THR A 64 5.12 -5.30 -17.95
N PHE A 65 5.98 -4.87 -17.03
CA PHE A 65 6.71 -5.75 -16.10
C PHE A 65 6.27 -5.48 -14.67
N THR A 66 5.97 -6.55 -13.94
CA THR A 66 5.62 -6.49 -12.50
C THR A 66 6.65 -7.17 -11.60
N THR A 67 7.74 -7.66 -12.18
CA THR A 67 8.90 -8.23 -11.48
C THR A 67 9.33 -7.36 -10.29
N GLN A 68 9.53 -7.99 -9.13
CA GLN A 68 10.00 -7.31 -7.91
C GLN A 68 11.44 -6.83 -8.05
N PHE A 69 11.78 -5.74 -7.37
CA PHE A 69 13.14 -5.19 -7.36
C PHE A 69 13.86 -5.49 -6.04
N ASP A 70 14.89 -6.35 -6.09
CA ASP A 70 15.78 -6.63 -4.95
C ASP A 70 17.18 -6.07 -5.11
N THR A 71 17.82 -6.39 -6.24
CA THR A 71 19.16 -5.94 -6.62
C THR A 71 19.14 -5.54 -8.09
N GLY A 72 20.06 -4.67 -8.51
CA GLY A 72 20.11 -4.23 -9.90
C GLY A 72 20.44 -5.36 -10.88
N TYR A 73 21.33 -6.28 -10.49
CA TYR A 73 21.69 -7.42 -11.35
C TYR A 73 20.60 -8.49 -11.40
N GLY A 74 19.96 -8.81 -10.27
CA GLY A 74 18.86 -9.76 -10.20
C GLY A 74 17.64 -9.24 -10.96
N TYR A 75 17.33 -7.95 -10.83
CA TYR A 75 16.24 -7.31 -11.56
C TYR A 75 16.44 -7.38 -13.07
N SER A 76 17.65 -7.11 -13.58
CA SER A 76 17.96 -7.27 -15.00
C SER A 76 17.82 -8.71 -15.49
N GLU A 77 18.20 -9.68 -14.67
CA GLU A 77 18.07 -11.09 -15.04
C GLU A 77 16.59 -11.47 -15.15
N SER A 78 15.81 -11.16 -14.12
CA SER A 78 14.38 -11.47 -14.06
C SER A 78 13.60 -10.78 -15.18
N LEU A 79 13.82 -9.48 -15.43
CA LEU A 79 13.21 -8.77 -16.55
C LEU A 79 13.55 -9.41 -17.90
N SER A 80 14.80 -9.85 -18.08
CA SER A 80 15.23 -10.49 -19.33
C SER A 80 14.57 -11.85 -19.55
N ARG A 81 14.33 -12.61 -18.48
CA ARG A 81 13.60 -13.89 -18.54
C ARG A 81 12.12 -13.67 -18.82
N GLU A 82 11.47 -12.77 -18.07
CA GLU A 82 10.06 -12.40 -18.28
C GLU A 82 9.83 -11.93 -19.72
N PHE A 83 10.73 -11.10 -20.27
CA PHE A 83 10.63 -10.64 -21.65
C PHE A 83 10.72 -11.79 -22.68
N ILE A 84 11.60 -12.76 -22.45
CA ILE A 84 11.73 -13.94 -23.31
C ILE A 84 10.47 -14.81 -23.22
N GLU A 85 9.98 -15.08 -22.02
CA GLU A 85 8.75 -15.86 -21.79
C GLU A 85 7.55 -15.23 -22.50
N LEU A 86 7.40 -13.90 -22.42
CA LEU A 86 6.36 -13.17 -23.15
C LEU A 86 6.49 -13.32 -24.68
N CYS A 87 7.72 -13.30 -25.20
CA CYS A 87 7.97 -13.49 -26.63
C CYS A 87 7.70 -14.94 -27.06
N GLU A 88 8.06 -15.94 -26.26
CA GLU A 88 7.79 -17.35 -26.54
C GLU A 88 6.30 -17.67 -26.53
N ALA A 89 5.53 -17.01 -25.67
CA ALA A 89 4.08 -17.09 -25.64
C ALA A 89 3.39 -16.40 -26.83
N THR A 90 4.13 -15.61 -27.62
CA THR A 90 3.60 -14.84 -28.76
C THR A 90 3.98 -15.51 -30.09
N PRO A 91 3.04 -16.14 -30.82
CA PRO A 91 3.34 -16.87 -32.06
C PRO A 91 4.10 -16.05 -33.12
N GLU A 92 3.78 -14.77 -33.23
CA GLU A 92 4.41 -13.84 -34.18
C GLU A 92 5.90 -13.61 -33.86
N ALA A 93 6.29 -13.76 -32.60
CA ALA A 93 7.65 -13.56 -32.13
C ALA A 93 8.52 -14.84 -32.14
N ALA A 94 7.95 -16.00 -32.43
CA ALA A 94 8.60 -17.32 -32.29
C ALA A 94 9.91 -17.53 -33.08
N HIS A 95 10.15 -16.71 -34.11
CA HIS A 95 11.36 -16.79 -34.93
C HIS A 95 12.54 -15.97 -34.37
N TRP A 96 12.30 -15.11 -33.38
CA TRP A 96 13.35 -14.37 -32.69
C TRP A 96 14.07 -15.27 -31.68
N ARG A 97 15.40 -15.20 -31.63
CA ARG A 97 16.26 -16.08 -30.81
C ARG A 97 16.91 -15.31 -29.66
N GLY A 98 16.08 -14.69 -28.82
CA GLY A 98 16.54 -13.87 -27.71
C GLY A 98 17.29 -14.63 -26.61
N GLU A 99 17.02 -15.93 -26.42
CA GLU A 99 17.66 -16.79 -25.41
C GLU A 99 19.19 -16.77 -25.49
N ALA A 100 19.76 -16.63 -26.69
CA ALA A 100 21.21 -16.59 -26.91
C ALA A 100 21.91 -15.38 -26.26
N ARG A 101 21.13 -14.39 -25.78
CA ARG A 101 21.62 -13.19 -25.09
C ARG A 101 21.46 -13.25 -23.58
N LEU A 102 20.84 -14.31 -23.06
CA LEU A 102 20.77 -14.56 -21.62
C LEU A 102 22.10 -15.12 -21.09
N PRO A 103 22.39 -14.92 -19.79
CA PRO A 103 21.67 -14.08 -18.83
C PRO A 103 22.04 -12.58 -18.94
N CYS A 104 21.13 -11.69 -18.55
CA CYS A 104 21.37 -10.24 -18.50
C CYS A 104 21.53 -9.76 -17.06
N TYR A 105 22.76 -9.49 -16.60
CA TYR A 105 23.03 -9.02 -15.23
C TYR A 105 23.19 -7.49 -15.09
N SER A 106 22.75 -6.71 -16.07
CA SER A 106 22.78 -5.25 -15.98
C SER A 106 21.73 -4.59 -16.87
N ALA A 107 21.37 -3.34 -16.54
CA ALA A 107 20.43 -2.54 -17.31
C ALA A 107 20.86 -2.40 -18.79
N ALA A 108 22.17 -2.29 -19.03
CA ALA A 108 22.72 -2.22 -20.39
C ALA A 108 22.52 -3.54 -21.15
N ARG A 109 22.75 -4.70 -20.52
CA ARG A 109 22.54 -6.00 -21.18
C ARG A 109 21.06 -6.27 -21.47
N PHE A 110 20.18 -5.89 -20.55
CA PHE A 110 18.75 -5.97 -20.78
C PHE A 110 18.31 -5.05 -21.93
N ARG A 111 18.88 -3.84 -22.04
CA ARG A 111 18.67 -3.00 -23.23
C ARG A 111 19.16 -3.65 -24.50
N ASP A 112 20.37 -4.20 -24.51
CA ASP A 112 20.93 -4.86 -25.70
C ASP A 112 20.01 -5.99 -26.20
N LEU A 113 19.38 -6.74 -25.28
CA LEU A 113 18.36 -7.73 -25.59
C LEU A 113 17.12 -7.11 -26.23
N ALA A 114 16.56 -6.06 -25.62
CA ALA A 114 15.40 -5.35 -26.15
C ALA A 114 15.68 -4.70 -27.51
N GLU A 115 16.88 -4.15 -27.72
CA GLU A 115 17.28 -3.56 -29.00
C GLU A 115 17.40 -4.62 -30.10
N ASP A 116 17.91 -5.81 -29.77
CA ASP A 116 17.95 -6.93 -30.69
C ASP A 116 16.56 -7.33 -31.17
N PHE A 117 15.59 -7.41 -30.24
CA PHE A 117 14.18 -7.61 -30.57
C PHE A 117 13.67 -6.54 -31.54
N THR A 118 13.86 -5.26 -31.23
CA THR A 118 13.38 -4.17 -32.10
C THR A 118 14.00 -4.20 -33.50
N ARG A 119 15.21 -4.76 -33.66
CA ARG A 119 15.85 -4.91 -34.96
C ARG A 119 15.17 -5.98 -35.81
N THR A 120 14.74 -7.07 -35.18
CA THR A 120 14.00 -8.15 -35.84
C THR A 120 12.61 -7.69 -36.29
N PHE A 121 11.91 -6.92 -35.44
CA PHE A 121 10.52 -6.49 -35.68
C PHE A 121 10.40 -5.00 -36.06
N ALA A 122 11.43 -4.43 -36.69
CA ALA A 122 11.50 -2.99 -36.98
C ALA A 122 10.39 -2.47 -37.91
N LYS A 123 9.66 -3.36 -38.59
CA LYS A 123 8.53 -3.02 -39.47
C LYS A 123 7.19 -3.00 -38.74
N ASP A 124 7.11 -3.66 -37.60
CA ASP A 124 5.85 -3.93 -36.90
C ASP A 124 5.57 -2.94 -35.77
N MET A 125 6.59 -2.17 -35.36
CA MET A 125 6.48 -1.16 -34.31
C MET A 125 7.41 0.03 -34.56
N ARG A 126 7.00 1.21 -34.09
CA ARG A 126 7.85 2.40 -34.03
C ARG A 126 8.81 2.31 -32.84
N TYR A 127 8.29 2.06 -31.64
CA TYR A 127 9.08 1.84 -30.43
C TYR A 127 8.66 0.55 -29.70
N LEU A 128 9.61 -0.06 -28.99
CA LEU A 128 9.34 -0.97 -27.89
C LEU A 128 9.36 -0.15 -26.59
N VAL A 129 8.25 -0.12 -25.88
CA VAL A 129 8.07 0.61 -24.63
C VAL A 129 8.01 -0.38 -23.48
N LEU A 130 9.03 -0.36 -22.63
CA LEU A 130 9.13 -1.20 -21.44
C LEU A 130 8.52 -0.43 -20.26
N VAL A 131 7.32 -0.81 -19.84
CA VAL A 131 6.59 -0.20 -18.71
C VAL A 131 7.01 -0.92 -17.44
N LEU A 132 7.69 -0.22 -16.54
CA LEU A 132 8.16 -0.83 -15.28
C LEU A 132 7.21 -0.45 -14.13
N GLN A 133 6.52 -1.45 -13.59
CA GLN A 133 5.64 -1.36 -12.43
C GLN A 133 6.03 -2.45 -11.41
N PRO A 134 7.24 -2.38 -10.81
CA PRO A 134 7.70 -3.40 -9.88
C PRO A 134 6.70 -3.54 -8.72
N SER A 135 6.25 -4.77 -8.47
CA SER A 135 5.25 -5.05 -7.43
C SER A 135 5.76 -4.81 -6.01
N ASP A 136 7.08 -4.88 -5.80
CA ASP A 136 7.76 -4.44 -4.58
C ASP A 136 9.16 -3.90 -4.90
N VAL A 137 9.67 -3.01 -4.04
CA VAL A 137 10.99 -2.39 -4.19
C VAL A 137 11.74 -2.44 -2.86
N SER A 138 12.68 -3.37 -2.75
CA SER A 138 13.52 -3.57 -1.56
C SER A 138 14.36 -2.34 -1.19
N ASP A 139 14.87 -1.60 -2.18
CA ASP A 139 15.61 -0.34 -1.98
C ASP A 139 15.42 0.62 -3.16
N MET A 140 14.65 1.69 -2.94
CA MET A 140 14.39 2.72 -3.96
C MET A 140 15.68 3.38 -4.48
N GLN A 141 16.71 3.53 -3.65
CA GLN A 141 17.98 4.12 -4.11
C GLN A 141 18.72 3.18 -5.06
N ALA A 142 18.62 1.86 -4.86
CA ALA A 142 19.18 0.87 -5.76
C ALA A 142 18.45 0.87 -7.11
N LEU A 143 17.11 0.98 -7.11
CA LEU A 143 16.33 1.13 -8.34
C LEU A 143 16.69 2.42 -9.09
N GLN A 144 16.83 3.55 -8.39
CA GLN A 144 17.28 4.81 -9.01
C GLN A 144 18.67 4.66 -9.63
N ARG A 145 19.62 3.99 -8.95
CA ARG A 145 20.93 3.69 -9.54
C ARG A 145 20.79 2.84 -10.80
N TRP A 146 19.97 1.78 -10.77
CA TRP A 146 19.74 0.94 -11.93
C TRP A 146 19.18 1.75 -13.12
N LEU A 147 18.23 2.66 -12.87
CA LEU A 147 17.69 3.58 -13.89
C LEU A 147 18.74 4.56 -14.41
N THR A 148 19.63 5.08 -13.56
CA THR A 148 20.78 5.89 -14.00
C THR A 148 21.71 5.09 -14.92
N HIS A 149 21.98 3.82 -14.60
CA HIS A 149 22.74 2.93 -15.50
C HIS A 149 21.98 2.63 -16.79
N TRP A 150 20.64 2.60 -16.74
CA TRP A 150 19.85 2.55 -17.96
C TRP A 150 20.15 3.79 -18.83
N LEU A 151 20.05 4.98 -18.27
CA LEU A 151 20.26 6.24 -18.99
C LEU A 151 21.70 6.46 -19.51
N SER A 152 22.68 5.67 -19.06
CA SER A 152 24.08 5.83 -19.49
C SER A 152 24.33 5.49 -20.96
N GLN A 153 23.39 4.83 -21.64
CA GLN A 153 23.41 4.65 -23.10
C GLN A 153 22.03 4.95 -23.66
N THR A 154 21.94 5.39 -24.91
CA THR A 154 20.67 5.78 -25.52
C THR A 154 20.26 4.79 -26.59
N SER A 155 19.01 4.33 -26.55
CA SER A 155 18.40 3.60 -27.66
C SER A 155 17.59 4.55 -28.55
N LYS A 156 17.51 4.26 -29.85
CA LYS A 156 16.57 4.96 -30.75
C LYS A 156 15.21 4.27 -30.85
N THR A 157 15.14 2.97 -30.53
CA THR A 157 13.96 2.12 -30.75
C THR A 157 13.35 1.59 -29.46
N VAL A 158 14.12 1.54 -28.36
CA VAL A 158 13.64 1.12 -27.04
C VAL A 158 13.41 2.35 -26.16
N ARG A 159 12.30 2.35 -25.42
CA ARG A 159 11.92 3.36 -24.44
C ARG A 159 11.58 2.69 -23.11
N LEU A 160 11.95 3.33 -22.02
CA LEU A 160 11.50 2.95 -20.69
C LEU A 160 10.39 3.90 -20.25
N LEU A 161 9.32 3.35 -19.69
CA LEU A 161 8.20 4.12 -19.16
C LEU A 161 8.03 3.82 -17.67
N LEU A 162 8.10 4.88 -16.86
CA LEU A 162 7.75 4.86 -15.45
C LEU A 162 6.40 5.54 -15.27
N ILE A 163 5.66 5.11 -14.27
CA ILE A 163 4.39 5.73 -13.87
C ILE A 163 4.60 6.32 -12.47
N GLU A 164 4.05 7.51 -12.26
CA GLU A 164 3.93 8.11 -10.93
C GLU A 164 2.57 8.79 -10.78
N THR A 165 2.15 9.00 -9.53
CA THR A 165 0.96 9.78 -9.25
C THR A 165 1.33 11.23 -8.95
N ALA A 166 0.43 12.17 -9.23
CA ALA A 166 0.62 13.59 -8.89
C ALA A 166 0.79 13.81 -7.37
N GLU A 167 0.12 12.97 -6.58
CA GLU A 167 0.17 12.95 -5.12
C GLU A 167 1.48 12.37 -4.57
N TYR A 168 2.16 11.54 -5.37
CA TYR A 168 3.39 10.87 -4.97
C TYR A 168 4.44 10.89 -6.10
N PRO A 169 5.12 12.04 -6.32
CA PRO A 169 6.08 12.23 -7.41
C PRO A 169 7.44 11.56 -7.13
N LEU A 170 7.46 10.23 -7.19
CA LEU A 170 8.60 9.37 -6.88
C LEU A 170 9.87 9.68 -7.67
N TRP A 171 9.71 10.10 -8.93
CA TRP A 171 10.82 10.15 -9.89
C TRP A 171 11.40 11.56 -10.06
N GLN A 172 10.96 12.53 -9.25
CA GLN A 172 11.41 13.91 -9.33
C GLN A 172 12.94 14.06 -9.24
N ALA A 173 13.58 13.34 -8.32
CA ALA A 173 15.03 13.39 -8.14
C ALA A 173 15.80 12.81 -9.35
N LEU A 174 15.25 11.77 -9.99
CA LEU A 174 15.83 11.15 -11.18
C LEU A 174 15.74 12.10 -12.38
N GLU A 175 14.56 12.70 -12.60
CA GLU A 175 14.33 13.71 -13.64
C GLU A 175 15.27 14.91 -13.50
N GLN A 176 15.40 15.46 -12.27
CA GLN A 176 16.30 16.58 -12.00
C GLN A 176 17.77 16.25 -12.28
N SER A 177 18.17 14.98 -12.10
CA SER A 177 19.53 14.51 -12.36
C SER A 177 19.80 14.26 -13.86
N HIS A 178 18.76 13.99 -14.65
CA HIS A 178 18.86 13.63 -16.07
C HIS A 178 17.84 14.37 -16.97
N PRO A 179 17.74 15.71 -16.92
CA PRO A 179 16.64 16.47 -17.55
C PRO A 179 16.63 16.42 -19.08
N GLN A 180 17.74 16.06 -19.73
CA GLN A 180 17.83 15.92 -21.19
C GLN A 180 17.49 14.52 -21.68
N GLN A 181 17.43 13.53 -20.78
CA GLN A 181 17.22 12.12 -21.13
C GLN A 181 15.86 11.59 -20.64
N ILE A 182 15.15 12.40 -19.85
CA ILE A 182 13.87 12.07 -19.25
C ILE A 182 12.84 13.08 -19.72
N GLN A 183 11.69 12.59 -20.18
CA GLN A 183 10.54 13.42 -20.51
C GLN A 183 9.34 13.06 -19.64
N ARG A 184 8.76 14.07 -19.00
CA ARG A 184 7.49 13.89 -18.28
C ARG A 184 6.30 14.10 -19.21
N ILE A 185 5.32 13.22 -19.10
CA ILE A 185 3.97 13.35 -19.63
C ILE A 185 3.06 13.62 -18.43
N ILE A 186 2.24 14.67 -18.50
CA ILE A 186 1.31 15.03 -17.43
C ILE A 186 -0.08 14.98 -18.02
N ASP A 187 -0.92 14.09 -17.49
CA ASP A 187 -2.35 14.02 -17.81
C ASP A 187 -3.18 14.23 -16.55
N ASP A 188 -4.37 14.77 -16.71
CA ASP A 188 -5.34 14.98 -15.63
C ASP A 188 -6.47 13.95 -15.67
N ALA A 189 -6.19 12.77 -16.23
CA ALA A 189 -7.13 11.67 -16.39
C ALA A 189 -7.85 11.37 -15.05
N ASP A 190 -9.14 11.68 -15.02
CA ASP A 190 -9.91 11.71 -13.79
C ASP A 190 -11.11 10.76 -13.90
N VAL A 191 -10.99 9.61 -13.25
CA VAL A 191 -12.06 8.61 -13.18
C VAL A 191 -13.33 9.16 -12.54
N MET A 192 -13.25 10.12 -11.62
CA MET A 192 -14.42 10.76 -11.03
C MET A 192 -15.17 11.62 -12.04
N GLN A 193 -14.47 12.29 -12.95
CA GLN A 193 -15.10 12.96 -14.09
C GLN A 193 -15.73 11.97 -15.06
N VAL A 194 -15.07 10.85 -15.36
CA VAL A 194 -15.64 9.79 -16.21
C VAL A 194 -16.92 9.23 -15.58
N MET A 195 -16.89 8.87 -14.29
CA MET A 195 -18.06 8.40 -13.54
C MET A 195 -19.19 9.43 -13.53
N HIS A 196 -18.87 10.71 -13.35
CA HIS A 196 -19.83 11.81 -13.37
C HIS A 196 -20.51 11.96 -14.73
N GLN A 197 -19.73 11.90 -15.82
CA GLN A 197 -20.26 11.94 -17.19
C GLN A 197 -21.14 10.73 -17.49
N THR A 198 -20.73 9.53 -17.07
CA THR A 198 -21.52 8.30 -17.20
C THR A 198 -22.84 8.42 -16.44
N ALA A 199 -22.83 8.90 -15.18
CA ALA A 199 -24.04 9.08 -14.38
C ALA A 199 -25.04 10.06 -15.02
N ARG A 200 -24.56 11.08 -15.75
CA ARG A 200 -25.43 12.02 -16.47
C ARG A 200 -26.07 11.42 -17.72
N GLN A 201 -25.37 10.49 -18.38
CA GLN A 201 -25.82 9.80 -19.59
C GLN A 201 -26.77 8.61 -19.31
N GLN A 202 -26.80 8.11 -18.07
CA GLN A 202 -27.72 7.04 -17.68
C GLN A 202 -29.19 7.50 -17.67
N SER A 203 -30.08 6.60 -18.04
CA SER A 203 -31.53 6.73 -17.89
C SER A 203 -32.03 5.85 -16.75
N ASP A 204 -32.99 6.35 -15.97
CA ASP A 204 -33.69 5.58 -14.93
C ASP A 204 -35.19 5.89 -15.02
N PRO A 205 -36.08 4.87 -14.97
CA PRO A 205 -37.53 5.09 -15.04
C PRO A 205 -38.08 5.87 -13.83
N ASP A 206 -37.40 5.89 -12.67
CA ASP A 206 -37.79 6.72 -11.52
C ASP A 206 -37.08 8.09 -11.57
N PRO A 207 -37.81 9.20 -11.82
CA PRO A 207 -37.20 10.53 -11.97
C PRO A 207 -36.51 11.02 -10.70
N ASP A 208 -37.01 10.67 -9.51
CA ASP A 208 -36.39 11.08 -8.25
C ASP A 208 -35.08 10.32 -8.00
N ARG A 209 -35.01 9.05 -8.40
CA ARG A 209 -33.79 8.24 -8.32
C ARG A 209 -32.73 8.75 -9.29
N LEU A 210 -33.14 9.10 -10.51
CA LEU A 210 -32.26 9.71 -11.50
C LEU A 210 -31.69 11.04 -11.00
N GLN A 211 -32.56 11.89 -10.43
CA GLN A 211 -32.16 13.19 -9.89
C GLN A 211 -31.22 13.05 -8.69
N LEU A 212 -31.50 12.12 -7.76
CA LEU A 212 -30.63 11.83 -6.63
C LEU A 212 -29.23 11.39 -7.09
N ARG A 213 -29.14 10.44 -8.05
CA ARG A 213 -27.84 10.00 -8.58
C ARG A 213 -27.02 11.15 -9.16
N ARG A 214 -27.67 12.07 -9.89
CA ARG A 214 -27.00 13.27 -10.44
C ARG A 214 -26.49 14.20 -9.34
N TYR A 215 -27.30 14.47 -8.31
CA TYR A 215 -26.86 15.31 -7.19
C TYR A 215 -25.76 14.66 -6.36
N LEU A 216 -25.83 13.36 -6.11
CA LEU A 216 -24.75 12.61 -5.44
C LEU A 216 -23.45 12.65 -6.24
N ALA A 217 -23.51 12.40 -7.55
CA ALA A 217 -22.34 12.49 -8.42
C ALA A 217 -21.74 13.90 -8.44
N ASP A 218 -22.57 14.94 -8.55
CA ASP A 218 -22.12 16.33 -8.45
C ASP A 218 -21.48 16.62 -7.08
N ALA A 219 -22.08 16.15 -5.97
CA ALA A 219 -21.57 16.37 -4.62
C ALA A 219 -20.24 15.64 -4.37
N MET A 220 -20.07 14.41 -4.89
CA MET A 220 -18.81 13.66 -4.81
C MET A 220 -17.70 14.34 -5.63
N LEU A 221 -17.99 14.83 -6.83
CA LEU A 221 -17.04 15.60 -7.63
C LEU A 221 -16.62 16.89 -6.91
N LEU A 222 -17.58 17.58 -6.28
CA LEU A 222 -17.30 18.79 -5.49
C LEU A 222 -16.56 18.46 -4.18
N LEU A 223 -16.75 17.29 -3.59
CA LEU A 223 -16.01 16.88 -2.39
C LEU A 223 -14.50 16.79 -2.69
N GLU A 224 -14.16 16.36 -3.90
CA GLU A 224 -12.79 16.29 -4.37
C GLU A 224 -12.23 17.66 -4.78
N LYS A 225 -12.95 18.41 -5.62
CA LYS A 225 -12.41 19.62 -6.29
C LYS A 225 -12.96 20.96 -5.79
N GLY A 226 -14.07 20.95 -5.06
CA GLY A 226 -14.80 22.12 -4.60
C GLY A 226 -14.58 22.46 -3.12
N SER A 227 -15.25 23.54 -2.69
CA SER A 227 -15.34 23.93 -1.28
C SER A 227 -16.45 23.21 -0.54
N ALA A 228 -16.37 23.17 0.78
CA ALA A 228 -17.39 22.56 1.63
C ALA A 228 -18.76 23.20 1.40
N SER A 229 -18.82 24.52 1.26
CA SER A 229 -20.04 25.25 0.91
C SER A 229 -20.66 24.77 -0.40
N GLN A 230 -19.84 24.52 -1.44
CA GLN A 230 -20.34 24.01 -2.72
C GLN A 230 -20.90 22.58 -2.59
N VAL A 231 -20.22 21.71 -1.84
CA VAL A 231 -20.69 20.35 -1.55
C VAL A 231 -22.03 20.39 -0.82
N VAL A 232 -22.12 21.19 0.24
CA VAL A 232 -23.33 21.35 1.05
C VAL A 232 -24.49 21.88 0.21
N SER A 233 -24.28 22.97 -0.54
CA SER A 233 -25.33 23.52 -1.40
C SER A 233 -25.83 22.49 -2.42
N ARG A 234 -24.97 21.59 -2.92
CA ARG A 234 -25.38 20.52 -3.83
C ARG A 234 -26.13 19.40 -3.12
N ALA A 235 -25.64 18.95 -1.96
CA ALA A 235 -26.27 17.90 -1.16
C ALA A 235 -27.64 18.34 -0.62
N GLU A 236 -27.80 19.61 -0.26
CA GLU A 236 -29.06 20.21 0.19
C GLU A 236 -30.16 20.18 -0.89
N LEU A 237 -29.80 20.17 -2.19
CA LEU A 237 -30.78 19.96 -3.26
C LEU A 237 -31.34 18.53 -3.29
N ALA A 238 -30.59 17.55 -2.78
CA ALA A 238 -30.99 16.15 -2.73
C ALA A 238 -31.78 15.80 -1.45
N LEU A 239 -31.53 16.49 -0.34
CA LEU A 239 -32.16 16.21 0.95
C LEU A 239 -33.71 16.17 0.90
N PRO A 240 -34.41 17.14 0.29
CA PRO A 240 -35.88 17.08 0.20
C PRO A 240 -36.39 15.87 -0.59
N VAL A 241 -35.62 15.38 -1.57
CA VAL A 241 -36.01 14.21 -2.37
C VAL A 241 -35.95 12.95 -1.52
N VAL A 242 -34.82 12.72 -0.85
CA VAL A 242 -34.61 11.53 0.00
C VAL A 242 -35.56 11.52 1.20
N GLN A 243 -35.82 12.69 1.82
CA GLN A 243 -36.72 12.81 2.97
C GLN A 243 -38.17 12.50 2.59
N ARG A 244 -38.67 13.05 1.47
CA ARG A 244 -40.05 12.78 1.01
C ARG A 244 -40.26 11.31 0.63
N ARG A 245 -39.23 10.66 0.09
CA ARG A 245 -39.27 9.25 -0.31
C ARG A 245 -38.98 8.28 0.85
N GLY A 246 -38.53 8.78 2.00
CA GLY A 246 -38.15 7.95 3.15
C GLY A 246 -36.86 7.15 2.92
N TRP A 247 -35.96 7.63 2.07
CA TRP A 247 -34.66 6.99 1.78
C TRP A 247 -33.61 7.40 2.83
N ALA A 248 -33.80 6.91 4.06
CA ALA A 248 -32.96 7.24 5.22
C ALA A 248 -31.48 6.84 5.04
N ASP A 249 -31.22 5.78 4.27
CA ASP A 249 -29.86 5.36 3.90
C ASP A 249 -29.16 6.44 3.06
N GLN A 250 -29.85 6.98 2.05
CA GLN A 250 -29.33 8.02 1.17
C GLN A 250 -29.21 9.37 1.88
N GLU A 251 -30.15 9.69 2.77
CA GLU A 251 -30.06 10.88 3.63
C GLU A 251 -28.82 10.81 4.54
N THR A 252 -28.55 9.64 5.13
CA THR A 252 -27.34 9.43 5.94
C THR A 252 -26.06 9.65 5.12
N VAL A 253 -26.01 9.12 3.89
CA VAL A 253 -24.88 9.32 2.97
C VAL A 253 -24.65 10.79 2.65
N LEU A 254 -25.71 11.55 2.37
CA LEU A 254 -25.62 13.00 2.10
C LEU A 254 -25.03 13.75 3.30
N TYR A 255 -25.50 13.46 4.51
CA TYR A 255 -24.95 14.05 5.73
C TYR A 255 -23.47 13.69 5.95
N ASN A 256 -23.08 12.43 5.69
CA ASN A 256 -21.67 12.02 5.77
C ASN A 256 -20.79 12.73 4.73
N ILE A 257 -21.27 12.94 3.50
CA ILE A 257 -20.56 13.70 2.46
C ILE A 257 -20.34 15.16 2.89
N MET A 258 -21.40 15.81 3.39
CA MET A 258 -21.30 17.19 3.89
C MET A 258 -20.34 17.29 5.08
N ALA A 259 -20.39 16.32 6.00
CA ALA A 259 -19.49 16.26 7.15
C ALA A 259 -18.02 16.12 6.72
N GLY A 260 -17.74 15.21 5.77
CA GLY A 260 -16.40 15.04 5.19
C GLY A 260 -15.88 16.31 4.51
N ALA A 261 -16.76 17.04 3.81
CA ALA A 261 -16.40 18.31 3.18
C ALA A 261 -15.99 19.37 4.19
N TRP A 262 -16.76 19.55 5.28
CA TRP A 262 -16.39 20.46 6.36
C TRP A 262 -15.10 20.06 7.07
N LEU A 263 -14.89 18.75 7.27
CA LEU A 263 -13.68 18.24 7.90
C LEU A 263 -12.44 18.51 7.03
N LYS A 264 -12.55 18.37 5.70
CA LYS A 264 -11.47 18.72 4.74
C LYS A 264 -11.04 20.19 4.87
N GLU A 265 -11.98 21.09 5.13
CA GLU A 265 -11.71 22.51 5.40
C GLU A 265 -11.40 22.83 6.87
N LYS A 266 -11.20 21.80 7.71
CA LYS A 266 -10.93 21.92 9.16
C LYS A 266 -12.03 22.64 9.95
N ASN A 267 -13.24 22.72 9.41
CA ASN A 267 -14.41 23.23 10.12
C ASN A 267 -15.06 22.11 10.94
N CYS A 268 -14.40 21.76 12.05
CA CYS A 268 -14.76 20.59 12.84
C CYS A 268 -16.17 20.68 13.44
N LEU A 269 -16.61 21.87 13.88
CA LEU A 269 -17.95 22.05 14.47
C LEU A 269 -19.07 21.75 13.48
N ASN A 270 -18.96 22.22 12.24
CA ASN A 270 -19.92 21.90 11.20
C ASN A 270 -19.86 20.41 10.85
N ALA A 271 -18.65 19.83 10.74
CA ALA A 271 -18.50 18.39 10.49
C ALA A 271 -19.20 17.54 11.57
N ILE A 272 -18.97 17.84 12.85
CA ILE A 272 -19.63 17.19 13.99
C ILE A 272 -21.15 17.29 13.87
N THR A 273 -21.67 18.48 13.57
CA THR A 273 -23.11 18.71 13.40
C THR A 273 -23.68 17.82 12.31
N GLN A 274 -23.01 17.73 11.15
CA GLN A 274 -23.48 16.90 10.04
C GLN A 274 -23.39 15.40 10.36
N TYR A 275 -22.32 14.92 11.02
CA TYR A 275 -22.24 13.52 11.45
C TYR A 275 -23.33 13.15 12.48
N GLN A 276 -23.71 14.08 13.35
CA GLN A 276 -24.83 13.85 14.27
C GLN A 276 -26.17 13.73 13.54
N GLN A 277 -26.40 14.51 12.48
CA GLN A 277 -27.58 14.34 11.62
C GLN A 277 -27.53 13.01 10.86
N ALA A 278 -26.36 12.62 10.36
CA ALA A 278 -26.16 11.32 9.72
C ALA A 278 -26.57 10.17 10.66
N LYS A 279 -26.12 10.18 11.92
CA LYS A 279 -26.52 9.17 12.92
C LYS A 279 -28.03 9.16 13.20
N ARG A 280 -28.68 10.33 13.24
CA ARG A 280 -30.13 10.42 13.46
C ARG A 280 -30.92 9.83 12.29
N SER A 281 -30.49 10.08 11.06
CA SER A 281 -31.11 9.50 9.87
C SER A 281 -30.87 7.99 9.81
N ALA A 282 -29.66 7.54 10.14
CA ALA A 282 -29.29 6.12 10.12
C ALA A 282 -30.22 5.25 10.98
N ILE A 283 -30.70 5.74 12.13
CA ILE A 283 -31.64 5.02 13.01
C ILE A 283 -32.92 4.60 12.26
N GLN A 284 -33.34 5.38 11.26
CA GLN A 284 -34.57 5.14 10.49
C GLN A 284 -34.37 4.12 9.36
N VAL A 285 -33.14 3.67 9.09
CA VAL A 285 -32.84 2.67 8.06
C VAL A 285 -33.44 1.31 8.46
N PRO A 286 -34.35 0.72 7.66
CA PRO A 286 -35.05 -0.51 8.06
C PRO A 286 -34.13 -1.73 8.22
N ASP A 287 -33.18 -1.90 7.29
CA ASP A 287 -32.24 -3.02 7.30
C ASP A 287 -31.23 -2.90 8.45
N PRO A 288 -31.18 -3.86 9.41
CA PRO A 288 -30.30 -3.77 10.57
C PRO A 288 -28.81 -3.72 10.22
N LEU A 289 -28.40 -4.43 9.16
CA LEU A 289 -27.00 -4.49 8.76
C LEU A 289 -26.55 -3.14 8.19
N THR A 290 -27.30 -2.60 7.23
CA THR A 290 -27.05 -1.29 6.61
C THR A 290 -27.15 -0.17 7.65
N ARG A 291 -28.14 -0.24 8.55
CA ARG A 291 -28.24 0.66 9.71
C ARG A 291 -26.97 0.64 10.54
N GLY A 292 -26.50 -0.55 10.95
CA GLY A 292 -25.31 -0.70 11.77
C GLY A 292 -24.04 -0.17 11.07
N GLN A 293 -23.90 -0.43 9.77
CA GLN A 293 -22.78 0.06 8.96
C GLN A 293 -22.76 1.59 8.89
N LEU A 294 -23.90 2.20 8.55
CA LEU A 294 -24.03 3.65 8.46
C LEU A 294 -23.85 4.35 9.82
N MET A 295 -24.45 3.79 10.88
CA MET A 295 -24.25 4.30 12.24
C MET A 295 -22.79 4.24 12.67
N THR A 296 -22.11 3.13 12.39
CA THR A 296 -20.68 2.96 12.69
C THR A 296 -19.84 3.98 11.92
N GLN A 297 -20.05 4.10 10.61
CA GLN A 297 -19.33 5.07 9.76
C GLN A 297 -19.50 6.51 10.27
N SER A 298 -20.73 6.93 10.57
CA SER A 298 -21.00 8.28 11.08
C SER A 298 -20.43 8.51 12.48
N ALA A 299 -20.44 7.49 13.36
CA ALA A 299 -19.84 7.58 14.69
C ALA A 299 -18.30 7.72 14.62
N PHE A 300 -17.66 6.95 13.74
CA PHE A 300 -16.23 7.10 13.45
C PHE A 300 -15.90 8.49 12.90
N GLY A 301 -16.72 8.99 11.96
CA GLY A 301 -16.58 10.33 11.40
C GLY A 301 -16.67 11.43 12.46
N GLU A 302 -17.68 11.36 13.34
CA GLU A 302 -17.82 12.33 14.45
C GLU A 302 -16.63 12.27 15.40
N ALA A 303 -16.20 11.06 15.80
CA ALA A 303 -15.04 10.89 16.68
C ALA A 303 -13.76 11.45 16.05
N GLY A 304 -13.56 11.22 14.74
CA GLY A 304 -12.46 11.80 13.97
C GLY A 304 -12.51 13.32 13.90
N ALA A 305 -13.70 13.91 13.78
CA ALA A 305 -13.87 15.37 13.80
C ALA A 305 -13.52 15.98 15.17
N TRP A 306 -13.92 15.35 16.28
CA TRP A 306 -13.49 15.76 17.63
C TRP A 306 -11.98 15.61 17.83
N PHE A 307 -11.39 14.53 17.29
CA PHE A 307 -9.96 14.31 17.35
C PHE A 307 -9.19 15.40 16.57
N ALA A 308 -9.67 15.76 15.37
CA ALA A 308 -9.09 16.82 14.55
C ALA A 308 -9.16 18.20 15.24
N ASP A 309 -10.23 18.46 16.00
CA ASP A 309 -10.38 19.65 16.85
C ASP A 309 -9.56 19.60 18.15
N LYS A 310 -8.76 18.54 18.36
CA LYS A 310 -7.95 18.29 19.57
C LYS A 310 -8.75 18.16 20.86
N GLN A 311 -10.05 17.92 20.76
CA GLN A 311 -10.93 17.62 21.90
C GLN A 311 -10.84 16.12 22.23
N TYR A 312 -9.64 15.68 22.62
CA TYR A 312 -9.30 14.26 22.72
C TYR A 312 -10.17 13.46 23.70
N HIS A 313 -10.68 14.09 24.76
CA HIS A 313 -11.60 13.43 25.69
C HIS A 313 -12.95 13.12 25.03
N GLU A 314 -13.52 14.08 24.30
CA GLU A 314 -14.77 13.85 23.56
C GLU A 314 -14.55 12.89 22.39
N ALA A 315 -13.41 12.97 21.70
CA ALA A 315 -13.03 11.99 20.68
C ALA A 315 -13.02 10.58 21.26
N ALA A 316 -12.37 10.35 22.41
CA ALA A 316 -12.36 9.06 23.07
C ALA A 316 -13.78 8.57 23.39
N LYS A 317 -14.63 9.43 23.95
CA LYS A 317 -16.03 9.09 24.23
C LYS A 317 -16.80 8.68 22.98
N GLN A 318 -16.65 9.39 21.87
CA GLN A 318 -17.31 9.06 20.62
C GLN A 318 -16.74 7.79 19.98
N TYR A 319 -15.43 7.55 20.05
CA TYR A 319 -14.82 6.30 19.59
C TYR A 319 -15.32 5.09 20.40
N ARG A 320 -15.49 5.21 21.72
CA ARG A 320 -16.10 4.14 22.54
C ARG A 320 -17.54 3.85 22.10
N GLU A 321 -18.29 4.88 21.72
CA GLU A 321 -19.63 4.69 21.17
C GLU A 321 -19.60 4.01 19.81
N ALA A 322 -18.69 4.43 18.92
CA ALA A 322 -18.46 3.77 17.64
C ALA A 322 -18.12 2.28 17.82
N ALA A 323 -17.33 1.93 18.84
CA ALA A 323 -17.00 0.53 19.16
C ALA A 323 -18.24 -0.29 19.54
N ARG A 324 -19.14 0.27 20.36
CA ARG A 324 -20.40 -0.39 20.74
C ARG A 324 -21.32 -0.62 19.54
N GLN A 325 -21.37 0.33 18.60
CA GLN A 325 -22.14 0.20 17.37
C GLN A 325 -21.49 -0.84 16.44
N ALA A 326 -20.17 -0.83 16.33
CA ALA A 326 -19.40 -1.77 15.51
C ALA A 326 -19.56 -3.23 15.96
N LYS A 327 -19.80 -3.49 17.25
CA LYS A 327 -20.07 -4.83 17.77
C LYS A 327 -21.33 -5.48 17.16
N ALA A 328 -22.27 -4.66 16.67
CA ALA A 328 -23.52 -5.14 16.08
C ALA A 328 -23.40 -5.51 14.59
N ILE A 329 -22.23 -5.30 13.96
CA ILE A 329 -21.99 -5.62 12.54
C ILE A 329 -20.94 -6.74 12.41
N PRO A 330 -20.98 -7.55 11.33
CA PRO A 330 -20.06 -8.67 11.11
C PRO A 330 -18.68 -8.20 10.63
N HIS A 331 -18.08 -7.21 11.31
CA HIS A 331 -16.81 -6.60 10.92
C HIS A 331 -15.98 -6.23 12.16
N PRO A 332 -15.33 -7.23 12.81
CA PRO A 332 -14.65 -7.06 14.10
C PRO A 332 -13.48 -6.05 14.08
N LEU A 333 -12.97 -5.72 12.88
CA LEU A 333 -11.92 -4.71 12.70
C LEU A 333 -12.38 -3.31 13.15
N PHE A 334 -13.66 -2.96 12.96
CA PHE A 334 -14.16 -1.65 13.37
C PHE A 334 -14.25 -1.53 14.90
N GLU A 335 -14.64 -2.59 15.60
CA GLU A 335 -14.66 -2.57 17.07
C GLU A 335 -13.23 -2.42 17.62
N THR A 336 -12.29 -3.20 17.09
CA THR A 336 -10.87 -3.15 17.47
C THR A 336 -10.28 -1.75 17.25
N GLU A 337 -10.50 -1.18 16.06
CA GLU A 337 -9.98 0.13 15.69
C GLU A 337 -10.61 1.27 16.51
N ALA A 338 -11.90 1.19 16.80
CA ALA A 338 -12.59 2.18 17.63
C ALA A 338 -12.02 2.20 19.06
N TRP A 339 -11.87 1.04 19.69
CA TRP A 339 -11.26 0.95 21.03
C TRP A 339 -9.80 1.43 21.02
N ARG A 340 -9.02 1.06 19.99
CA ARG A 340 -7.65 1.57 19.84
C ARG A 340 -7.64 3.10 19.75
N MET A 341 -8.48 3.70 18.91
CA MET A 341 -8.54 5.15 18.75
C MET A 341 -9.06 5.87 20.01
N ALA A 342 -9.93 5.25 20.80
CA ALA A 342 -10.30 5.77 22.10
C ALA A 342 -9.10 5.83 23.06
N GLY A 343 -8.35 4.73 23.17
CA GLY A 343 -7.12 4.67 23.96
C GLY A 343 -6.07 5.67 23.48
N PHE A 344 -5.85 5.74 22.16
CA PHE A 344 -4.90 6.69 21.57
C PHE A 344 -5.30 8.15 21.83
N SER A 345 -6.58 8.48 21.73
CA SER A 345 -7.10 9.82 22.09
C SER A 345 -6.79 10.16 23.55
N LEU A 346 -6.98 9.21 24.47
CA LEU A 346 -6.66 9.41 25.89
C LEU A 346 -5.15 9.57 26.13
N LEU A 347 -4.30 8.89 25.36
CA LEU A 347 -2.86 9.15 25.39
C LEU A 347 -2.53 10.58 24.97
N GLN A 348 -3.14 11.09 23.90
CA GLN A 348 -2.96 12.48 23.48
C GLN A 348 -3.47 13.48 24.53
N ALA A 349 -4.49 13.10 25.31
CA ALA A 349 -4.97 13.86 26.46
C ALA A 349 -4.10 13.73 27.74
N GLY A 350 -3.01 12.95 27.71
CA GLY A 350 -2.16 12.71 28.89
C GLY A 350 -2.80 11.83 29.97
N ARG A 351 -3.70 10.90 29.58
CA ARG A 351 -4.46 10.00 30.49
C ARG A 351 -4.08 8.53 30.25
N PRO A 352 -2.81 8.12 30.49
CA PRO A 352 -2.32 6.78 30.15
C PRO A 352 -3.05 5.64 30.88
N THR A 353 -3.43 5.84 32.13
CA THR A 353 -4.14 4.81 32.92
C THR A 353 -5.50 4.46 32.32
N GLU A 354 -6.25 5.46 31.81
CA GLU A 354 -7.53 5.21 31.15
C GLU A 354 -7.34 4.66 29.73
N ALA A 355 -6.30 5.12 29.03
CA ALA A 355 -5.95 4.57 27.73
C ALA A 355 -5.70 3.05 27.81
N MET A 356 -5.04 2.57 28.86
CA MET A 356 -4.82 1.13 29.08
C MET A 356 -6.13 0.33 29.16
N SER A 357 -7.18 0.90 29.75
CA SER A 357 -8.49 0.25 29.79
C SER A 357 -9.08 0.11 28.38
N ASP A 358 -9.03 1.16 27.56
CA ASP A 358 -9.55 1.09 26.19
C ASP A 358 -8.71 0.16 25.31
N TYR A 359 -7.39 0.13 25.50
CA TYR A 359 -6.52 -0.84 24.83
C TYR A 359 -6.82 -2.29 25.22
N ALA A 360 -7.20 -2.56 26.47
CA ALA A 360 -7.65 -3.89 26.87
C ALA A 360 -8.94 -4.31 26.14
N HIS A 361 -9.87 -3.38 25.92
CA HIS A 361 -11.06 -3.63 25.10
C HIS A 361 -10.69 -3.90 23.63
N ALA A 362 -9.72 -3.17 23.07
CA ALA A 362 -9.24 -3.42 21.71
C ALA A 362 -8.63 -4.82 21.56
N ILE A 363 -7.82 -5.26 22.53
CA ILE A 363 -7.24 -6.61 22.54
C ILE A 363 -8.33 -7.68 22.60
N HIS A 364 -9.37 -7.49 23.42
CA HIS A 364 -10.49 -8.43 23.50
C HIS A 364 -11.33 -8.44 22.21
N ALA A 365 -11.63 -7.28 21.64
CA ALA A 365 -12.38 -7.18 20.38
C ALA A 365 -11.66 -7.90 19.23
N ALA A 366 -10.33 -7.84 19.20
CA ALA A 366 -9.52 -8.52 18.19
C ALA A 366 -9.56 -10.05 18.29
N GLU A 367 -10.09 -10.64 19.37
CA GLU A 367 -10.25 -12.10 19.48
C GLU A 367 -11.22 -12.66 18.43
N ALA A 368 -12.15 -11.83 17.93
CA ALA A 368 -13.06 -12.18 16.85
C ALA A 368 -12.41 -12.16 15.46
N VAL A 369 -11.19 -11.62 15.33
CA VAL A 369 -10.38 -11.66 14.09
C VAL A 369 -9.59 -12.98 14.06
N PRO A 370 -9.52 -13.69 12.92
CA PRO A 370 -8.66 -14.86 12.74
C PRO A 370 -7.22 -14.57 13.16
N TYR A 371 -6.56 -15.54 13.81
CA TYR A 371 -5.25 -15.33 14.43
C TYR A 371 -4.20 -14.80 13.45
N GLU A 372 -4.15 -15.41 12.27
CA GLU A 372 -3.27 -15.11 11.14
C GLU A 372 -3.49 -13.71 10.53
N GLU A 373 -4.68 -13.14 10.69
CA GLU A 373 -5.02 -11.81 10.15
C GLU A 373 -4.71 -10.68 11.14
N ARG A 374 -4.56 -10.99 12.44
CA ARG A 374 -4.45 -9.97 13.51
C ARG A 374 -3.25 -9.04 13.33
N GLU A 375 -2.13 -9.52 12.81
CA GLU A 375 -0.95 -8.70 12.54
C GLU A 375 -1.20 -7.63 11.46
N GLN A 376 -2.14 -7.87 10.55
CA GLN A 376 -2.50 -6.93 9.48
C GLN A 376 -3.55 -5.91 9.93
N THR A 377 -4.01 -5.99 11.19
CA THR A 377 -4.95 -5.05 11.79
C THR A 377 -4.24 -3.91 12.51
N SER A 378 -4.99 -3.10 13.26
CA SER A 378 -4.42 -2.08 14.14
C SER A 378 -4.03 -2.60 15.53
N LEU A 379 -4.20 -3.89 15.81
CA LEU A 379 -3.80 -4.52 17.07
C LEU A 379 -2.29 -4.38 17.39
N PRO A 380 -1.34 -4.49 16.43
CA PRO A 380 0.07 -4.22 16.71
C PRO A 380 0.35 -2.81 17.23
N LEU A 381 -0.44 -1.81 16.81
CA LEU A 381 -0.34 -0.44 17.30
C LEU A 381 -0.79 -0.32 18.76
N VAL A 382 -1.81 -1.09 19.17
CA VAL A 382 -2.24 -1.18 20.58
C VAL A 382 -1.07 -1.64 21.46
N PHE A 383 -0.40 -2.72 21.07
CA PHE A 383 0.75 -3.22 21.83
C PHE A 383 1.93 -2.25 21.80
N GLN A 384 2.20 -1.61 20.67
CA GLN A 384 3.24 -0.58 20.59
C GLN A 384 2.96 0.59 21.55
N ASP A 385 1.71 1.07 21.62
CA ASP A 385 1.31 2.14 22.53
C ASP A 385 1.45 1.70 23.99
N LEU A 386 1.01 0.48 24.32
CA LEU A 386 1.20 -0.11 25.66
C LEU A 386 2.69 -0.19 26.04
N LEU A 387 3.58 -0.62 25.12
CA LEU A 387 5.03 -0.61 25.36
C LEU A 387 5.56 0.79 25.61
N ARG A 388 5.08 1.82 24.90
CA ARG A 388 5.49 3.22 25.11
C ARG A 388 5.05 3.77 26.46
N ILE A 389 3.88 3.37 26.95
CA ILE A 389 3.41 3.72 28.30
C ILE A 389 4.39 3.15 29.35
N GLN A 390 4.88 1.93 29.14
CA GLN A 390 5.81 1.28 30.08
C GLN A 390 7.24 1.84 30.00
N ASP A 391 7.83 1.91 28.80
CA ASP A 391 9.23 2.34 28.61
C ASP A 391 9.45 2.96 27.23
N LYS A 392 9.17 4.26 27.11
CA LYS A 392 9.36 5.01 25.86
C LYS A 392 10.78 4.94 25.31
N LYS A 393 11.81 4.98 26.17
CA LYS A 393 13.22 4.96 25.73
C LYS A 393 13.58 3.63 25.09
N ARG A 394 13.11 2.52 25.67
CA ARG A 394 13.33 1.19 25.12
C ARG A 394 12.57 0.97 23.81
N VAL A 395 11.35 1.48 23.70
CA VAL A 395 10.64 1.47 22.42
C VAL A 395 11.45 2.21 21.35
N SER A 396 11.98 3.40 21.64
CA SER A 396 12.86 4.11 20.70
C SER A 396 14.13 3.33 20.35
N ALA A 397 14.67 2.52 21.27
CA ALA A 397 15.80 1.63 20.97
C ALA A 397 15.40 0.45 20.06
N LEU A 398 14.17 -0.08 20.18
CA LEU A 398 13.63 -1.09 19.26
C LEU A 398 13.44 -0.50 17.86
N GLU A 399 12.92 0.73 17.76
CA GLU A 399 12.77 1.47 16.50
C GLU A 399 14.13 1.69 15.83
N ALA A 400 15.15 2.09 16.59
CA ALA A 400 16.52 2.23 16.10
C ALA A 400 17.14 0.89 15.64
N CYS A 401 16.70 -0.26 16.15
CA CYS A 401 17.10 -1.55 15.62
C CYS A 401 16.54 -1.79 14.21
N ALA A 402 15.27 -1.43 13.98
CA ALA A 402 14.66 -1.53 12.65
C ALA A 402 15.34 -0.57 11.65
N GLU A 403 15.67 0.65 12.06
CA GLU A 403 16.41 1.59 11.21
C GLU A 403 17.80 1.06 10.84
N ARG A 404 18.56 0.53 11.81
CA ARG A 404 19.87 -0.11 11.55
C ARG A 404 19.76 -1.30 10.60
N TRP A 405 18.70 -2.11 10.71
CA TRP A 405 18.44 -3.19 9.76
C TRP A 405 18.26 -2.67 8.33
N GLN A 406 17.44 -1.63 8.15
CA GLN A 406 17.22 -1.03 6.84
C GLN A 406 18.51 -0.44 6.25
N GLN A 407 19.32 0.24 7.06
CA GLN A 407 20.63 0.78 6.62
C GLN A 407 21.59 -0.33 6.21
N GLU A 408 21.66 -1.43 6.98
CA GLU A 408 22.52 -2.57 6.68
C GLU A 408 22.06 -3.32 5.42
N LYS A 409 20.74 -3.52 5.22
CA LYS A 409 20.18 -4.09 3.98
C LYS A 409 20.62 -3.28 2.77
N LYS A 410 20.44 -1.95 2.80
CA LYS A 410 20.85 -1.03 1.71
C LYS A 410 22.35 -1.12 1.41
N ARG A 411 23.18 -1.16 2.45
CA ARG A 411 24.64 -1.32 2.31
C ARG A 411 24.99 -2.64 1.62
N LEU A 412 24.37 -3.74 2.03
CA LEU A 412 24.63 -5.06 1.46
C LEU A 412 24.18 -5.16 -0.01
N VAL A 413 23.03 -4.58 -0.36
CA VAL A 413 22.56 -4.48 -1.76
C VAL A 413 23.57 -3.71 -2.60
N LEU A 414 24.04 -2.55 -2.13
CA LEU A 414 25.04 -1.74 -2.82
C LEU A 414 26.36 -2.50 -3.04
N GLU A 415 26.83 -3.22 -2.03
CA GLU A 415 28.06 -4.03 -2.13
C GLU A 415 27.90 -5.17 -3.17
N ALA A 416 26.75 -5.83 -3.20
CA ALA A 416 26.46 -6.91 -4.16
C ALA A 416 26.38 -6.38 -5.61
N ASP A 417 25.64 -5.28 -5.83
CA ASP A 417 25.55 -4.63 -7.14
C ASP A 417 26.92 -4.17 -7.66
N ALA A 418 27.74 -3.60 -6.77
CA ALA A 418 29.10 -3.17 -7.11
C ALA A 418 30.00 -4.36 -7.45
N ALA A 419 29.90 -5.46 -6.70
CA ALA A 419 30.67 -6.67 -6.97
C ALA A 419 30.35 -7.29 -8.34
N VAL A 420 29.06 -7.36 -8.72
CA VAL A 420 28.65 -7.86 -10.04
C VAL A 420 29.13 -6.92 -11.16
N SER A 421 29.00 -5.60 -10.95
CA SER A 421 29.40 -4.60 -11.94
C SER A 421 30.91 -4.57 -12.22
N GLN A 422 31.74 -5.04 -11.28
CA GLN A 422 33.19 -5.14 -11.45
C GLN A 422 33.63 -6.40 -12.21
N LEU A 423 32.73 -7.37 -12.45
CA LEU A 423 33.04 -8.56 -13.23
C LEU A 423 33.28 -8.18 -14.71
N GLN A 424 34.46 -8.51 -15.24
CA GLN A 424 34.77 -8.31 -16.67
C GLN A 424 33.82 -9.11 -17.57
N LYS A 425 33.42 -10.31 -17.13
CA LYS A 425 32.38 -11.14 -17.74
C LYS A 425 31.52 -11.74 -16.63
N PRO A 426 30.28 -11.27 -16.43
CA PRO A 426 29.40 -11.77 -15.38
C PRO A 426 28.82 -13.12 -15.80
N GLU A 427 29.60 -14.19 -15.70
CA GLU A 427 29.13 -15.56 -15.89
C GLU A 427 28.22 -15.97 -14.73
N THR A 428 27.20 -16.80 -15.01
CA THR A 428 26.22 -17.26 -14.01
C THR A 428 26.89 -17.76 -12.74
N ARG A 429 27.96 -18.56 -12.86
CA ARG A 429 28.65 -19.15 -11.70
C ARG A 429 29.35 -18.11 -10.83
N ALA A 430 29.82 -17.00 -11.39
CA ALA A 430 30.44 -15.91 -10.64
C ALA A 430 29.37 -15.07 -9.92
N VAL A 431 28.27 -14.75 -10.62
CA VAL A 431 27.15 -14.00 -10.04
C VAL A 431 26.48 -14.80 -8.92
N SER A 432 26.23 -16.11 -9.10
CA SER A 432 25.67 -16.96 -8.05
C SER A 432 26.55 -17.03 -6.79
N ARG A 433 27.88 -16.89 -6.91
CA ARG A 433 28.76 -16.82 -5.72
C ARG A 433 28.59 -15.50 -4.96
N ILE A 434 28.44 -14.39 -5.69
CA ILE A 434 28.20 -13.07 -5.10
C ILE A 434 26.84 -13.07 -4.42
N ASP A 435 25.81 -13.58 -5.10
CA ASP A 435 24.45 -13.69 -4.57
C ASP A 435 24.40 -14.57 -3.31
N ASN A 436 24.99 -15.77 -3.34
CA ASN A 436 25.10 -16.61 -2.14
C ASN A 436 25.80 -15.89 -0.97
N HIS A 437 26.87 -15.14 -1.25
CA HIS A 437 27.58 -14.37 -0.22
C HIS A 437 26.72 -13.23 0.34
N PHE A 438 26.01 -12.52 -0.53
CA PHE A 438 25.06 -11.48 -0.16
C PHE A 438 23.95 -12.04 0.72
N GLN A 439 23.34 -13.17 0.32
CA GLN A 439 22.27 -13.82 1.07
C GLN A 439 22.71 -14.24 2.48
N LEU A 440 23.87 -14.90 2.61
CA LEU A 440 24.44 -15.28 3.91
C LEU A 440 24.69 -14.07 4.83
N ARG A 441 25.12 -12.94 4.26
CA ARG A 441 25.35 -11.71 5.03
C ARG A 441 24.05 -11.04 5.45
N LEU A 442 23.03 -11.03 4.59
CA LEU A 442 21.70 -10.56 4.94
C LEU A 442 21.11 -11.37 6.11
N GLU A 443 21.15 -12.70 6.03
CA GLU A 443 20.66 -13.57 7.10
C GLU A 443 21.40 -13.33 8.41
N LYS A 444 22.74 -13.25 8.37
CA LYS A 444 23.56 -12.95 9.54
C LYS A 444 23.21 -11.59 10.17
N ALA A 445 23.03 -10.56 9.34
CA ALA A 445 22.66 -9.23 9.79
C ALA A 445 21.25 -9.21 10.41
N PHE A 446 20.28 -9.88 9.78
CA PHE A 446 18.93 -10.05 10.30
C PHE A 446 18.94 -10.74 11.68
N LEU A 447 19.65 -11.86 11.83
CA LEU A 447 19.77 -12.58 13.10
C LEU A 447 20.40 -11.71 14.19
N SER A 448 21.43 -10.93 13.86
CA SER A 448 22.08 -9.99 14.77
C SER A 448 21.12 -8.91 15.27
N ILE A 449 20.34 -8.29 14.37
CA ILE A 449 19.35 -7.27 14.75
C ILE A 449 18.24 -7.89 15.59
N ARG A 450 17.76 -9.08 15.24
CA ARG A 450 16.75 -9.81 16.02
C ARG A 450 17.26 -10.09 17.44
N GLN A 451 18.48 -10.59 17.58
CA GLN A 451 19.12 -10.80 18.89
C GLN A 451 19.23 -9.50 19.69
N ALA A 452 19.58 -8.39 19.05
CA ALA A 452 19.62 -7.08 19.71
C ALA A 452 18.24 -6.62 20.22
N ARG A 453 17.17 -6.84 19.45
CA ARG A 453 15.80 -6.55 19.89
C ARG A 453 15.37 -7.44 21.05
N GLU A 454 15.68 -8.74 20.99
CA GLU A 454 15.43 -9.66 22.09
C GLU A 454 16.18 -9.23 23.36
N ALA A 455 17.46 -8.87 23.24
CA ALA A 455 18.25 -8.34 24.35
C ALA A 455 17.58 -7.11 24.98
N LEU A 456 17.10 -6.16 24.18
CA LEU A 456 16.34 -5.00 24.67
C LEU A 456 15.08 -5.42 25.41
N ILE A 457 14.33 -6.40 24.90
CA ILE A 457 13.13 -6.92 25.58
C ILE A 457 13.50 -7.57 26.92
N GLN A 458 14.59 -8.35 26.99
CA GLN A 458 14.93 -9.07 28.23
C GLN A 458 15.26 -8.14 29.39
N HIS A 459 15.90 -7.02 29.08
CA HIS A 459 16.28 -6.00 30.07
C HIS A 459 15.15 -5.00 30.38
N GLY A 460 13.94 -5.23 29.86
CA GLY A 460 12.75 -4.43 30.18
C GLY A 460 12.19 -4.73 31.57
N SER A 461 11.30 -3.84 32.04
CA SER A 461 10.55 -4.08 33.27
C SER A 461 9.67 -5.33 33.16
N ARG A 462 9.09 -5.78 34.28
CA ARG A 462 8.16 -6.92 34.27
C ARG A 462 6.94 -6.58 33.41
N GLU A 463 6.41 -5.38 33.56
CA GLU A 463 5.23 -4.89 32.85
C GLU A 463 5.49 -4.79 31.35
N PHE A 464 6.68 -4.31 30.95
CA PHE A 464 7.09 -4.26 29.55
C PHE A 464 7.14 -5.65 28.92
N ARG A 465 7.73 -6.63 29.63
CA ARG A 465 7.80 -8.02 29.16
C ARG A 465 6.44 -8.69 29.09
N GLN A 466 5.53 -8.40 30.04
CA GLN A 466 4.15 -8.89 29.98
C GLN A 466 3.39 -8.40 28.75
N VAL A 467 3.60 -7.15 28.33
CA VAL A 467 3.02 -6.63 27.08
C VAL A 467 3.58 -7.38 25.87
N ILE A 468 4.89 -7.65 25.84
CA ILE A 468 5.51 -8.46 24.77
C ILE A 468 4.95 -9.88 24.73
N ASP A 469 4.83 -10.54 25.88
CA ASP A 469 4.32 -11.91 25.98
C ASP A 469 2.86 -12.00 25.50
N LEU A 470 2.03 -11.04 25.90
CA LEU A 470 0.65 -10.95 25.43
C LEU A 470 0.58 -10.65 23.93
N ALA A 471 1.43 -9.77 23.41
CA ALA A 471 1.49 -9.49 21.98
C ALA A 471 1.92 -10.73 21.18
N ARG A 472 2.86 -11.53 21.70
CA ARG A 472 3.28 -12.80 21.08
C ARG A 472 2.18 -13.86 21.10
N GLU A 473 1.39 -13.90 22.17
CA GLU A 473 0.20 -14.75 22.27
C GLU A 473 -0.86 -14.33 21.26
N LYS A 474 -1.11 -13.03 21.10
CA LYS A 474 -2.23 -12.52 20.29
C LYS A 474 -1.91 -12.28 18.82
N LEU A 475 -0.65 -12.06 18.45
CA LEU A 475 -0.18 -11.78 17.08
C LEU A 475 0.60 -12.97 16.50
N HIS A 476 1.84 -13.15 16.92
CA HIS A 476 2.69 -14.28 16.52
C HIS A 476 3.87 -14.44 17.51
N PRO A 477 4.42 -15.66 17.70
CA PRO A 477 5.44 -15.93 18.73
C PRO A 477 6.74 -15.12 18.63
N HIS A 478 7.02 -14.53 17.47
CA HIS A 478 8.23 -13.76 17.21
C HIS A 478 8.03 -12.24 17.27
N TRP A 479 6.85 -11.77 17.68
CA TRP A 479 6.58 -10.34 17.75
C TRP A 479 7.54 -9.67 18.74
N ASN A 480 8.14 -8.57 18.32
CA ASN A 480 9.19 -7.87 19.07
C ASN A 480 9.10 -6.34 18.97
N GLY A 481 7.91 -5.81 18.70
CA GLY A 481 7.60 -4.37 18.60
C GLY A 481 7.51 -3.84 17.15
N LEU A 482 7.16 -2.57 17.01
CA LEU A 482 7.10 -1.86 15.73
C LEU A 482 8.23 -0.82 15.59
N PRO A 483 8.69 -0.51 14.35
CA PRO A 483 8.40 -1.20 13.10
C PRO A 483 8.85 -2.67 13.13
N GLY A 484 8.14 -3.54 12.41
CA GLY A 484 8.56 -4.92 12.22
C GLY A 484 9.91 -5.01 11.50
N ILE A 485 10.63 -6.12 11.70
CA ILE A 485 11.78 -6.48 10.87
C ILE A 485 11.42 -7.73 10.07
N ALA A 486 11.23 -7.57 8.77
CA ALA A 486 10.96 -8.70 7.88
C ALA A 486 12.23 -9.55 7.70
N HIS A 487 12.03 -10.86 7.53
CA HIS A 487 13.09 -11.75 7.09
C HIS A 487 13.56 -11.31 5.68
N PRO A 488 14.86 -11.34 5.36
CA PRO A 488 15.35 -10.89 4.05
C PRO A 488 14.86 -11.72 2.85
N PHE A 489 14.26 -12.89 3.10
CA PHE A 489 13.74 -13.82 2.08
C PHE A 489 12.28 -14.21 2.35
N ASP A 490 11.53 -13.34 3.04
CA ASP A 490 10.09 -13.50 3.30
C ASP A 490 9.65 -14.79 3.98
N ALA A 491 10.58 -15.51 4.62
CA ALA A 491 10.23 -16.63 5.49
C ALA A 491 9.26 -16.12 6.57
N PRO A 492 8.12 -16.81 6.81
CA PRO A 492 7.15 -16.37 7.80
C PRO A 492 7.72 -16.50 9.22
N PRO A 493 7.23 -15.69 10.18
CA PRO A 493 7.57 -15.86 11.58
C PRO A 493 7.21 -17.28 12.05
N GLY A 494 8.21 -18.08 12.41
CA GLY A 494 8.04 -19.49 12.84
C GLY A 494 9.00 -20.43 12.12
N GLU A 495 9.39 -20.05 10.90
CA GLU A 495 10.36 -20.78 10.08
C GLU A 495 11.78 -20.24 10.23
N TRP A 496 11.94 -19.17 11.01
CA TRP A 496 13.25 -18.60 11.32
C TRP A 496 14.01 -19.51 12.30
N GLN A 497 15.35 -19.53 12.20
CA GLN A 497 16.19 -20.17 13.21
C GLN A 497 15.72 -19.80 14.63
N SER A 498 15.63 -20.81 15.51
CA SER A 498 14.93 -20.75 16.80
C SER A 498 15.26 -19.49 17.59
N LEU A 499 14.24 -18.88 18.22
CA LEU A 499 14.47 -17.82 19.21
C LEU A 499 15.47 -18.28 20.28
N PRO A 500 16.25 -17.37 20.88
CA PRO A 500 16.91 -17.66 22.16
C PRO A 500 15.84 -18.19 23.11
N ALA A 501 16.06 -19.38 23.68
CA ALA A 501 15.09 -20.06 24.51
C ALA A 501 14.67 -19.17 25.69
N TRP A 502 13.49 -18.58 25.61
CA TRP A 502 12.81 -17.95 26.72
C TRP A 502 11.86 -18.99 27.34
N GLY A 503 12.00 -19.24 28.64
CA GLY A 503 10.96 -19.95 29.42
C GLY A 503 11.20 -21.42 29.79
N LYS A 504 12.41 -21.98 29.67
CA LYS A 504 12.79 -23.22 30.39
C LYS A 504 13.88 -22.95 31.41
N ASN A 505 13.58 -22.14 32.42
CA ASN A 505 14.36 -22.12 33.66
C ASN A 505 13.56 -21.41 34.75
N THR A 506 12.58 -22.13 35.31
CA THR A 506 12.25 -22.14 36.75
C THR A 506 11.19 -23.21 36.96
N ALA A 507 11.46 -24.13 37.90
CA ALA A 507 10.62 -25.24 38.37
C ALA A 507 10.71 -26.58 37.61
N GLU A 508 11.86 -27.25 37.73
CA GLU A 508 11.92 -28.69 38.06
C GLU A 508 13.35 -29.05 38.51
N ALA A 509 13.79 -28.41 39.60
CA ALA A 509 14.77 -29.04 40.49
C ALA A 509 13.95 -29.59 41.67
N ALA A 510 13.29 -30.73 41.45
CA ALA A 510 12.72 -31.49 42.54
C ALA A 510 13.87 -32.06 43.38
N PRO A 511 13.88 -31.85 44.71
CA PRO A 511 14.91 -32.42 45.57
C PRO A 511 14.75 -33.93 45.62
N SER A 512 15.87 -34.62 45.48
CA SER A 512 16.02 -36.06 45.62
C SER A 512 15.59 -36.47 47.03
N LEU A 513 14.35 -36.90 47.20
CA LEU A 513 13.93 -37.61 48.40
C LEU A 513 14.38 -39.06 48.27
N THR A 514 15.47 -39.34 48.96
CA THR A 514 15.95 -40.66 49.33
C THR A 514 14.89 -41.38 50.17
N HIS A 515 14.21 -42.35 49.57
CA HIS A 515 13.56 -43.41 50.34
C HIS A 515 14.44 -44.66 50.28
N SER A 516 15.14 -44.87 51.38
CA SER A 516 15.73 -46.14 51.77
C SER A 516 14.62 -47.16 51.98
N SER A 517 14.62 -48.24 51.19
CA SER A 517 13.95 -49.49 51.59
C SER A 517 14.88 -50.25 52.55
N PRO A 518 14.41 -50.67 53.73
CA PRO A 518 15.07 -51.73 54.47
C PRO A 518 14.58 -53.09 53.98
N ASP A 519 15.53 -53.99 53.84
CA ASP A 519 15.36 -55.38 53.47
C ASP A 519 14.65 -56.20 54.57
N GLN A 520 13.90 -57.22 54.12
CA GLN A 520 13.69 -58.55 54.74
C GLN A 520 12.83 -58.67 56.02
N THR A 521 11.62 -59.26 55.89
CA THR A 521 11.33 -60.70 56.14
C THR A 521 9.88 -61.03 55.82
#